data_AF-A0A8S9P6G4-F1
#
_entry.id   AF-A0A8S9P6G4-F1
#
_cell.length_a   1.000
_cell.length_b   1.000
_cell.length_c   1.000
_cell.angle_alpha   90.00
_cell.angle_beta   90.00
_cell.angle_gamma   90.00
#
_symmetry.space_group_name_H-M   'P 1'
#
loop_
_entity.id
_entity.type
_entity.pdbx_description
1 polymer ?
#
loop_
_entity_poly.entity_id
_entity_poly.type
_entity_poly.pdbx_seq_one_letter_code
_entity_poly.pdbx_strand_id
1 'polypeptide(L)'
;MEEGGVSQLRPNSILQTRSIPCSRRGASPLIVTDVSIADGDLVAKLIPKIANQSDEDQIKPLVLSLSVYTDGIVRLRIDEDHTLNPPKKRFRVPDVVVSELEEKKIWLQKVSTETIAGDATPSSVVYVSDGYEAVVRHEPFEVFVREKSGDRRRVVSLNSHGLFDFEQLRKKAGKRSLGLIRIRDRTVLNLLALTFLFMILVLSMGFLNTPLASP
;
A
#
# COMPACT_ATOMS: atom_id res chain seq x y z
N MET A 1 1.91 60.67 46.74
CA MET A 1 2.48 59.46 46.12
C MET A 1 2.18 59.52 44.64
N GLU A 2 3.16 60.02 43.89
CA GLU A 2 3.59 59.53 42.56
C GLU A 2 3.47 57.99 42.44
N GLU A 3 3.34 57.33 41.28
CA GLU A 3 3.29 57.61 39.84
C GLU A 3 2.20 56.67 39.24
N GLY A 4 1.66 56.82 38.03
CA GLY A 4 2.38 56.66 36.76
C GLY A 4 1.58 55.71 35.87
N GLY A 5 1.04 56.21 34.77
CA GLY A 5 0.36 55.42 33.75
C GLY A 5 1.36 54.73 32.83
N VAL A 6 1.04 53.52 32.34
CA VAL A 6 1.70 52.90 31.19
C VAL A 6 0.68 52.13 30.34
N SER A 7 0.34 52.75 29.22
CA SER A 7 0.40 52.23 27.85
C SER A 7 0.00 50.78 27.54
N GLN A 8 -1.08 50.69 26.77
CA GLN A 8 -1.38 49.71 25.73
C GLN A 8 -0.15 49.07 25.06
N LEU A 9 -0.11 47.73 25.06
CA LEU A 9 0.55 46.94 24.03
C LEU A 9 -0.30 45.70 23.73
N ARG A 10 -1.01 45.72 22.60
CA ARG A 10 -1.34 44.48 21.89
C ARG A 10 -0.08 44.01 21.18
N PRO A 11 0.17 42.69 21.14
CA PRO A 11 0.52 42.14 19.85
C PRO A 11 -0.16 40.80 19.55
N ASN A 12 -0.67 40.76 18.32
CA ASN A 12 -0.60 39.64 17.40
C ASN A 12 -1.41 38.38 17.73
N SER A 13 -2.54 38.30 17.02
CA SER A 13 -3.10 37.10 16.43
C SER A 13 -2.03 36.03 16.17
N ILE A 14 -2.05 35.00 17.01
CA ILE A 14 -1.34 33.75 16.73
C ILE A 14 -2.04 33.15 15.52
N LEU A 15 -1.41 33.30 14.36
CA LEU A 15 -1.61 32.42 13.23
C LEU A 15 -1.38 31.01 13.77
N GLN A 16 -2.48 30.29 14.02
CA GLN A 16 -2.46 28.87 14.31
C GLN A 16 -2.05 28.18 13.02
N THR A 17 -0.74 28.18 12.78
CA THR A 17 -0.09 27.41 11.75
C THR A 17 -0.59 25.99 11.95
N ARG A 18 -1.43 25.52 11.03
CA ARG A 18 -1.78 24.11 10.90
C ARG A 18 -0.47 23.38 10.63
N SER A 19 0.25 23.03 11.67
CA SER A 19 1.23 21.98 11.63
C SER A 19 0.44 20.74 11.27
N ILE A 20 0.38 20.45 9.96
CA ILE A 20 0.13 19.10 9.49
C ILE A 20 1.17 18.27 10.25
N PRO A 21 0.79 17.37 11.16
CA PRO A 21 1.77 16.54 11.82
C PRO A 21 2.43 15.75 10.70
N CYS A 22 3.66 16.12 10.36
CA CYS A 22 4.51 15.22 9.62
C CYS A 22 4.55 13.96 10.46
N SER A 23 4.15 12.83 9.87
CA SER A 23 4.17 11.55 10.55
C SER A 23 5.55 11.39 11.19
N ARG A 24 5.59 11.06 12.48
CA ARG A 24 6.85 10.66 13.12
C ARG A 24 7.49 9.63 12.21
N ARG A 25 8.75 9.89 11.81
CA ARG A 25 9.50 9.11 10.83
C ARG A 25 9.25 7.61 11.01
N GLY A 26 8.71 6.96 9.99
CA GLY A 26 8.84 5.52 9.79
C GLY A 26 7.64 4.63 10.12
N ALA A 27 6.48 5.15 10.54
CA ALA A 27 5.30 4.31 10.80
C ALA A 27 4.08 4.76 9.98
N SER A 28 3.47 3.81 9.27
CA SER A 28 2.19 4.00 8.57
C SER A 28 1.09 4.34 9.58
N PRO A 29 0.24 5.36 9.32
CA PRO A 29 -0.91 5.63 10.18
C PRO A 29 -2.05 4.61 9.99
N LEU A 30 -1.92 3.69 9.03
CA LEU A 30 -2.92 2.68 8.75
C LEU A 30 -2.69 1.40 9.55
N ILE A 31 -3.80 0.82 10.01
CA ILE A 31 -3.87 -0.50 10.64
C ILE A 31 -4.72 -1.43 9.80
N VAL A 32 -4.43 -2.72 9.88
CA VAL A 32 -5.20 -3.78 9.20
C VAL A 32 -6.29 -4.29 10.13
N THR A 33 -7.51 -4.39 9.63
CA THR A 33 -8.67 -4.96 10.32
C THR A 33 -9.45 -5.89 9.40
N ASP A 34 -10.43 -6.61 9.93
CA ASP A 34 -11.39 -7.43 9.18
C ASP A 34 -10.72 -8.43 8.20
N VAL A 35 -9.65 -9.09 8.65
CA VAL A 35 -8.94 -10.09 7.83
C VAL A 35 -9.82 -11.32 7.64
N SER A 36 -10.01 -11.71 6.38
CA SER A 36 -10.80 -12.88 5.98
C SER A 36 -10.27 -13.47 4.68
N ILE A 37 -10.77 -14.64 4.32
CA ILE A 37 -10.55 -15.23 3.00
C ILE A 37 -11.84 -15.08 2.18
N ALA A 38 -11.74 -14.53 0.99
CA ALA A 38 -12.86 -14.40 0.04
C ALA A 38 -12.36 -14.63 -1.39
N ASP A 39 -13.10 -15.43 -2.17
CA ASP A 39 -12.76 -15.78 -3.57
C ASP A 39 -11.32 -16.30 -3.76
N GLY A 40 -10.80 -17.02 -2.77
CA GLY A 40 -9.44 -17.56 -2.75
C GLY A 40 -8.35 -16.54 -2.43
N ASP A 41 -8.71 -15.30 -2.10
CA ASP A 41 -7.79 -14.22 -1.70
C ASP A 41 -7.86 -13.96 -0.20
N LEU A 42 -6.74 -13.50 0.37
CA LEU A 42 -6.80 -12.83 1.68
C LEU A 42 -7.28 -11.40 1.46
N VAL A 43 -8.37 -11.05 2.14
CA VAL A 43 -8.99 -9.73 2.08
C VAL A 43 -8.95 -9.11 3.46
N ALA A 44 -8.62 -7.83 3.53
CA ALA A 44 -8.59 -7.06 4.77
C ALA A 44 -8.98 -5.60 4.53
N LYS A 45 -9.35 -4.90 5.59
CA LYS A 45 -9.57 -3.45 5.55
C LYS A 45 -8.36 -2.72 6.11
N LEU A 46 -8.00 -1.60 5.48
CA LEU A 46 -7.01 -0.67 6.00
C LEU A 46 -7.74 0.58 6.49
N ILE A 47 -7.58 0.89 7.77
CA ILE A 47 -8.21 2.06 8.40
C ILE A 47 -7.14 2.91 9.10
N PRO A 48 -7.34 4.24 9.22
CA PRO A 48 -6.47 5.08 10.03
C PRO A 48 -6.56 4.71 11.51
N LYS A 49 -5.41 4.63 12.19
CA LYS A 49 -5.33 4.42 13.64
C LYS A 49 -5.99 5.56 14.43
N ILE A 50 -5.88 6.78 13.94
CA ILE A 50 -6.47 7.97 14.55
C ILE A 50 -7.56 8.47 13.59
N ALA A 51 -8.82 8.43 14.04
CA ALA A 51 -9.92 9.06 13.32
C ALA A 51 -9.74 10.59 13.43
N ASN A 52 -9.50 11.26 12.30
CA ASN A 52 -9.53 12.72 12.27
C ASN A 52 -10.98 13.19 12.51
N GLN A 53 -11.16 14.14 13.42
CA GLN A 53 -12.43 14.53 14.06
C GLN A 53 -13.39 15.35 13.20
N SER A 54 -13.48 15.09 11.89
CA SER A 54 -14.48 15.73 11.03
C SER A 54 -14.94 14.79 9.93
N ASP A 55 -16.25 14.55 9.85
CA ASP A 55 -16.90 13.59 8.94
C ASP A 55 -16.57 13.83 7.45
N GLU A 56 -16.17 15.04 7.06
CA GLU A 56 -15.81 15.38 5.67
C GLU A 56 -14.35 15.03 5.29
N ASP A 57 -13.46 14.85 6.26
CA ASP A 57 -12.02 14.56 6.05
C ASP A 57 -11.63 13.15 6.54
N GLN A 58 -12.59 12.33 6.97
CA GLN A 58 -12.32 10.97 7.39
C GLN A 58 -11.91 10.12 6.18
N ILE A 59 -10.71 9.57 6.23
CA ILE A 59 -10.21 8.60 5.25
C ILE A 59 -11.12 7.37 5.33
N LYS A 60 -11.83 7.07 4.24
CA LYS A 60 -12.67 5.87 4.16
C LYS A 60 -11.80 4.61 4.26
N PRO A 61 -12.32 3.49 4.76
CA PRO A 61 -11.62 2.22 4.68
C PRO A 61 -11.15 1.89 3.26
N LEU A 62 -9.91 1.42 3.14
CA LEU A 62 -9.40 0.82 1.90
C LEU A 62 -9.55 -0.70 1.98
N VAL A 63 -9.71 -1.35 0.84
CA VAL A 63 -9.76 -2.80 0.72
C VAL A 63 -8.42 -3.29 0.22
N LEU A 64 -7.75 -4.10 1.03
CA LEU A 64 -6.56 -4.85 0.68
C LEU A 64 -6.98 -6.26 0.23
N SER A 65 -6.41 -6.71 -0.88
CA SER A 65 -6.56 -8.07 -1.39
C SER A 65 -5.18 -8.63 -1.74
N LEU A 66 -4.90 -9.84 -1.28
CA LEU A 66 -3.65 -10.55 -1.51
C LEU A 66 -3.98 -11.90 -2.16
N SER A 67 -3.53 -12.07 -3.39
CA SER A 67 -3.66 -13.30 -4.17
C SER A 67 -2.31 -14.00 -4.27
N VAL A 68 -2.34 -15.34 -4.28
CA VAL A 68 -1.15 -16.19 -4.40
C VAL A 68 -1.32 -17.08 -5.63
N TYR A 69 -0.23 -17.32 -6.35
CA TYR A 69 -0.21 -18.15 -7.56
C TYR A 69 0.82 -19.28 -7.45
N THR A 70 0.63 -20.37 -8.20
CA THR A 70 1.41 -21.62 -8.09
C THR A 70 2.91 -21.48 -8.34
N ASP A 71 3.34 -20.43 -9.03
CA ASP A 71 4.74 -20.09 -9.29
C ASP A 71 5.38 -19.23 -8.19
N GLY A 72 4.72 -19.11 -7.03
CA GLY A 72 5.20 -18.30 -5.91
C GLY A 72 5.00 -16.80 -6.11
N ILE A 73 4.22 -16.41 -7.12
CA ILE A 73 3.85 -15.01 -7.34
C ILE A 73 2.83 -14.60 -6.27
N VAL A 74 3.07 -13.45 -5.65
CA VAL A 74 2.15 -12.82 -4.71
C VAL A 74 1.71 -11.48 -5.28
N ARG A 75 0.40 -11.31 -5.45
CA ARG A 75 -0.19 -10.07 -5.97
C ARG A 75 -0.93 -9.36 -4.86
N LEU A 76 -0.43 -8.17 -4.52
CA LEU A 76 -1.10 -7.26 -3.60
C LEU A 76 -1.90 -6.21 -4.38
N ARG A 77 -3.15 -5.99 -3.97
CA ARG A 77 -4.01 -4.94 -4.51
C ARG A 77 -4.66 -4.16 -3.37
N ILE A 78 -4.65 -2.83 -3.50
CA ILE A 78 -5.32 -1.92 -2.58
C ILE A 78 -6.24 -1.00 -3.39
N ASP A 79 -7.50 -0.88 -2.98
CA ASP A 79 -8.52 -0.06 -3.65
C ASP A 79 -9.39 0.64 -2.59
N GLU A 80 -10.20 1.61 -3.01
CA GLU A 80 -11.24 2.17 -2.12
C GLU A 80 -12.36 1.14 -1.93
N ASP A 81 -13.01 1.15 -0.77
CA ASP A 81 -14.22 0.36 -0.55
C ASP A 81 -15.39 0.93 -1.38
N HIS A 82 -15.79 0.19 -2.43
CA HIS A 82 -16.85 0.60 -3.34
C HIS A 82 -18.25 0.54 -2.72
N THR A 83 -18.42 -0.22 -1.63
CA THR A 83 -19.70 -0.24 -0.87
C THR A 83 -19.97 1.10 -0.20
N LEU A 84 -18.93 1.90 0.03
CA LEU A 84 -19.02 3.24 0.60
C LEU A 84 -19.22 4.33 -0.46
N ASN A 85 -19.63 3.95 -1.66
CA ASN A 85 -19.95 4.84 -2.79
C ASN A 85 -18.88 5.90 -3.04
N PRO A 86 -17.64 5.50 -3.41
CA PRO A 86 -16.60 6.44 -3.80
C PRO A 86 -17.05 7.21 -5.05
N PRO A 87 -16.59 8.46 -5.22
CA PRO A 87 -17.10 9.34 -6.28
C PRO A 87 -16.75 8.87 -7.70
N LYS A 88 -15.72 8.03 -7.87
CA LYS A 88 -15.32 7.46 -9.16
C LYS A 88 -14.50 6.18 -8.95
N LYS A 89 -14.66 5.20 -9.84
CA LYS A 89 -13.79 4.02 -9.89
C LYS A 89 -12.36 4.42 -10.28
N ARG A 90 -11.37 3.94 -9.54
CA ARG A 90 -9.95 4.12 -9.87
C ARG A 90 -9.60 3.39 -11.16
N PHE A 91 -8.72 3.99 -11.93
CA PHE A 91 -8.23 3.39 -13.17
C PHE A 91 -7.50 2.09 -12.83
N ARG A 92 -7.87 1.01 -13.51
CA ARG A 92 -7.13 -0.26 -13.52
C ARG A 92 -6.58 -0.39 -14.93
N VAL A 93 -5.28 -0.67 -15.05
CA VAL A 93 -4.67 -0.85 -16.36
C VAL A 93 -5.27 -2.12 -16.98
N PRO A 94 -6.01 -2.02 -18.10
CA PRO A 94 -6.51 -3.19 -18.79
C PRO A 94 -5.34 -3.93 -19.46
N ASP A 95 -5.56 -5.21 -19.77
CA ASP A 95 -4.68 -6.01 -20.63
C ASP A 95 -3.23 -6.20 -20.14
N VAL A 96 -2.94 -5.88 -18.87
CA VAL A 96 -1.65 -6.19 -18.22
C VAL A 96 -1.67 -7.58 -17.57
N VAL A 97 -2.84 -8.00 -17.11
CA VAL A 97 -3.02 -9.31 -16.48
C VAL A 97 -3.48 -10.28 -17.54
N VAL A 98 -2.59 -11.19 -17.89
CA VAL A 98 -2.84 -12.27 -18.85
C VAL A 98 -3.68 -13.36 -18.19
N SER A 99 -4.60 -13.98 -18.92
CA SER A 99 -5.55 -14.97 -18.38
C SER A 99 -4.86 -16.18 -17.77
N GLU A 100 -3.70 -16.55 -18.32
CA GLU A 100 -2.83 -17.63 -17.87
C GLU A 100 -2.30 -17.41 -16.44
N LEU A 101 -2.24 -16.15 -15.97
CA LEU A 101 -1.90 -15.87 -14.58
C LEU A 101 -3.07 -16.25 -13.67
N GLU A 102 -4.30 -15.89 -14.03
CA GLU A 102 -5.48 -16.17 -13.21
C GLU A 102 -5.77 -17.68 -13.11
N GLU A 103 -5.43 -18.46 -14.14
CA GLU A 103 -5.50 -19.93 -14.11
C GLU A 103 -4.58 -20.57 -13.06
N LYS A 104 -3.47 -19.90 -12.73
CA LYS A 104 -2.50 -20.35 -11.72
C LYS A 104 -2.85 -19.91 -10.30
N LYS A 105 -4.01 -19.25 -10.11
CA LYS A 105 -4.40 -18.74 -8.80
C LYS A 105 -4.60 -19.88 -7.80
N ILE A 106 -3.86 -19.83 -6.69
CA ILE A 106 -4.07 -20.72 -5.56
C ILE A 106 -5.26 -20.20 -4.74
N TRP A 107 -6.23 -21.06 -4.51
CA TRP A 107 -7.36 -20.77 -3.64
C TRP A 107 -6.94 -20.92 -2.17
N LEU A 108 -6.59 -19.80 -1.53
CA LEU A 108 -6.28 -19.79 -0.10
C LEU A 108 -7.46 -20.36 0.69
N GLN A 109 -7.17 -21.31 1.59
CA GLN A 109 -8.19 -21.96 2.41
C GLN A 109 -8.14 -21.51 3.88
N LYS A 110 -6.97 -21.07 4.33
CA LYS A 110 -6.70 -20.77 5.73
C LYS A 110 -5.78 -19.57 5.83
N VAL A 111 -6.03 -18.78 6.86
CA VAL A 111 -5.16 -17.73 7.35
C VAL A 111 -4.76 -18.08 8.77
N SER A 112 -3.46 -18.05 9.05
CA SER A 112 -2.92 -18.18 10.41
C SER A 112 -2.78 -16.79 11.02
N THR A 113 -2.90 -16.69 12.34
CA THR A 113 -2.62 -15.46 13.08
C THR A 113 -1.45 -15.70 14.01
N GLU A 114 -0.40 -14.91 13.88
CA GLU A 114 0.84 -15.03 14.67
C GLU A 114 1.24 -13.69 15.25
N THR A 115 1.72 -13.69 16.49
CA THR A 115 2.43 -12.54 17.06
C THR A 115 3.93 -12.77 16.86
N ILE A 116 4.53 -11.99 15.96
CA ILE A 116 5.96 -12.13 15.62
C ILE A 116 6.77 -11.48 16.75
N ALA A 117 7.83 -12.15 17.19
CA ALA A 117 8.56 -11.80 18.42
C ALA A 117 8.95 -10.31 18.46
N GLY A 118 8.43 -9.60 19.47
CA GLY A 118 8.65 -8.16 19.68
C GLY A 118 7.51 -7.26 19.20
N ASP A 119 6.56 -7.78 18.43
CA ASP A 119 5.39 -7.02 17.98
C ASP A 119 4.26 -7.10 19.01
N ALA A 120 3.64 -5.96 19.30
CA ALA A 120 2.50 -5.86 20.21
C ALA A 120 1.18 -6.32 19.56
N THR A 121 1.15 -6.42 18.23
CA THR A 121 -0.06 -6.70 17.45
C THR A 121 0.10 -7.97 16.61
N PRO A 122 -0.99 -8.70 16.36
CA PRO A 122 -0.96 -9.88 15.53
C PRO A 122 -0.58 -9.57 14.07
N SER A 123 -0.17 -10.61 13.37
CA SER A 123 0.05 -10.65 11.93
C SER A 123 -0.73 -11.81 11.34
N SER A 124 -1.28 -11.62 10.15
CA SER A 124 -1.95 -12.68 9.40
C SER A 124 -0.97 -13.31 8.42
N VAL A 125 -0.88 -14.64 8.42
CA VAL A 125 0.08 -15.41 7.64
C VAL A 125 -0.67 -16.34 6.69
N VAL A 126 -0.28 -16.34 5.43
CA VAL A 126 -0.81 -17.22 4.39
C VAL A 126 0.30 -17.92 3.63
N TYR A 127 0.00 -19.12 3.15
CA TYR A 127 0.92 -19.91 2.33
C TYR A 127 1.19 -19.24 0.98
N VAL A 128 2.43 -19.28 0.52
CA VAL A 128 2.83 -18.82 -0.83
C VAL A 128 3.25 -20.01 -1.69
N SER A 129 4.30 -20.69 -1.27
CA SER A 129 4.88 -21.85 -1.94
C SER A 129 5.66 -22.68 -0.93
N ASP A 130 6.18 -23.83 -1.35
CA ASP A 130 6.91 -24.72 -0.45
C ASP A 130 8.15 -24.03 0.13
N GLY A 131 8.06 -23.69 1.43
CA GLY A 131 9.11 -22.99 2.16
C GLY A 131 8.91 -21.48 2.29
N TYR A 132 7.87 -20.88 1.69
CA TYR A 132 7.61 -19.44 1.78
C TYR A 132 6.19 -19.13 2.25
N GLU A 133 6.06 -18.03 2.97
CA GLU A 133 4.79 -17.50 3.46
C GLU A 133 4.73 -15.98 3.37
N ALA A 134 3.53 -15.48 3.09
CA ALA A 134 3.24 -14.06 3.06
C ALA A 134 2.62 -13.66 4.39
N VAL A 135 3.09 -12.54 4.93
CA VAL A 135 2.69 -12.01 6.22
C VAL A 135 2.14 -10.61 6.02
N VAL A 136 0.93 -10.38 6.54
CA VAL A 136 0.30 -9.08 6.68
C VAL A 136 0.37 -8.69 8.14
N ARG A 137 1.27 -7.76 8.48
CA ARG A 137 1.38 -7.19 9.83
C ARG A 137 0.26 -6.18 10.04
N HIS A 138 -0.44 -6.28 11.17
CA HIS A 138 -1.61 -5.43 11.40
C HIS A 138 -1.24 -4.02 11.81
N GLU A 139 -0.20 -3.85 12.63
CA GLU A 139 0.25 -2.54 13.08
C GLU A 139 1.78 -2.46 13.35
N PRO A 140 2.47 -1.45 12.79
CA PRO A 140 2.05 -0.65 11.63
C PRO A 140 1.80 -1.54 10.41
N PHE A 141 0.91 -1.13 9.51
CA PHE A 141 0.62 -1.86 8.28
C PHE A 141 1.91 -2.13 7.48
N GLU A 142 2.25 -3.41 7.31
CA GLU A 142 3.37 -3.90 6.51
C GLU A 142 2.95 -5.22 5.86
N VAL A 143 3.36 -5.47 4.61
CA VAL A 143 3.20 -6.78 3.97
C VAL A 143 4.58 -7.27 3.57
N PHE A 144 4.95 -8.48 3.95
CA PHE A 144 6.24 -9.06 3.58
C PHE A 144 6.15 -10.55 3.32
N VAL A 145 7.06 -11.08 2.52
CA VAL A 145 7.21 -12.52 2.28
C VAL A 145 8.47 -12.99 2.98
N ARG A 146 8.39 -14.13 3.67
CA ARG A 146 9.51 -14.72 4.40
C ARG A 146 9.61 -16.22 4.15
N GLU A 147 10.78 -16.77 4.46
CA GLU A 147 10.97 -18.21 4.58
C GLU A 147 10.17 -18.75 5.79
N LYS A 148 9.53 -19.91 5.62
CA LYS A 148 8.76 -20.59 6.66
C LYS A 148 9.66 -21.26 7.71
N SER A 149 10.79 -21.78 7.25
CA SER A 149 11.77 -22.55 8.04
C SER A 149 13.08 -21.77 8.21
N GLY A 150 13.92 -22.19 9.15
CA GLY A 150 15.22 -21.55 9.41
C GLY A 150 15.06 -20.18 10.06
N ASP A 151 15.84 -19.21 9.58
CA ASP A 151 15.94 -17.86 10.17
C ASP A 151 14.75 -16.95 9.85
N ARG A 152 13.73 -17.46 9.13
CA ARG A 152 12.53 -16.70 8.74
C ARG A 152 12.87 -15.40 8.01
N ARG A 153 13.89 -15.47 7.16
CA ARG A 153 14.44 -14.33 6.44
C ARG A 153 13.37 -13.71 5.55
N ARG A 154 13.23 -12.39 5.61
CA ARG A 154 12.35 -11.62 4.70
C ARG A 154 13.00 -11.54 3.32
N VAL A 155 12.24 -11.91 2.29
CA VAL A 155 12.66 -11.83 0.89
C VAL A 155 12.26 -10.50 0.27
N VAL A 156 11.04 -10.05 0.57
CA VAL A 156 10.50 -8.77 0.11
C VAL A 156 9.62 -8.18 1.21
N SER A 157 9.64 -6.85 1.35
CA SER A 157 8.74 -6.11 2.22
C SER A 157 8.16 -4.89 1.51
N LEU A 158 6.89 -4.63 1.78
CA LEU A 158 6.11 -3.50 1.33
C LEU A 158 5.71 -2.69 2.56
N ASN A 159 5.95 -1.39 2.48
CA ASN A 159 5.69 -0.43 3.55
C ASN A 159 6.51 -0.60 4.84
N SER A 160 7.67 -1.27 4.80
CA SER A 160 8.62 -1.33 5.94
C SER A 160 9.07 0.04 6.45
N HIS A 161 9.11 1.04 5.56
CA HIS A 161 9.50 2.41 5.90
C HIS A 161 8.31 3.34 6.18
N GLY A 162 7.07 2.82 6.17
CA GLY A 162 5.88 3.63 6.44
C GLY A 162 5.61 4.73 5.40
N LEU A 163 6.04 4.52 4.16
CA LEU A 163 5.90 5.49 3.06
C LEU A 163 4.63 5.28 2.23
N PHE A 164 3.83 4.27 2.55
CA PHE A 164 2.56 4.05 1.89
C PHE A 164 1.62 5.22 2.15
N ASP A 165 1.18 5.85 1.06
CA ASP A 165 0.18 6.91 1.06
C ASP A 165 -0.87 6.61 0.00
N PHE A 166 -2.13 6.92 0.31
CA PHE A 166 -3.26 6.68 -0.57
C PHE A 166 -4.20 7.88 -0.53
N GLU A 167 -4.02 8.80 -1.47
CA GLU A 167 -4.87 9.97 -1.62
C GLU A 167 -6.25 9.56 -2.14
N GLN A 168 -7.28 9.65 -1.31
CA GLN A 168 -8.66 9.32 -1.68
C GLN A 168 -9.32 10.38 -2.56
N LEU A 169 -10.24 9.93 -3.42
CA LEU A 169 -11.01 10.84 -4.26
C LEU A 169 -12.01 11.62 -3.42
N ARG A 170 -11.83 12.94 -3.36
CA ARG A 170 -12.76 13.85 -2.67
C ARG A 170 -13.78 14.44 -3.65
N LYS A 171 -15.00 14.71 -3.16
CA LYS A 171 -15.96 15.51 -3.92
C LYS A 171 -15.38 16.91 -4.12
N LYS A 172 -15.32 17.37 -5.37
CA LYS A 172 -14.82 18.71 -5.68
C LYS A 172 -15.88 19.74 -5.31
N ALA A 173 -15.63 20.55 -4.27
CA ALA A 173 -16.31 21.84 -4.14
C ALA A 173 -15.90 22.71 -5.35
N GLY A 174 -16.90 23.22 -6.08
CA GLY A 174 -16.77 23.61 -7.49
C GLY A 174 -15.61 24.55 -7.85
N LYS A 175 -14.68 24.06 -8.68
CA LYS A 175 -14.13 24.72 -9.89
C LYS A 175 -13.16 23.78 -10.60
N ARG A 176 -13.34 23.58 -11.90
CA ARG A 176 -12.53 22.68 -12.74
C ARG A 176 -11.04 23.12 -12.83
N SER A 177 -10.20 22.69 -11.90
CA SER A 177 -8.77 22.46 -12.16
C SER A 177 -8.55 21.12 -12.86
N LEU A 178 -7.94 21.16 -14.04
CA LEU A 178 -7.36 20.02 -14.75
C LEU A 178 -6.26 19.41 -13.87
N GLY A 179 -6.33 18.10 -13.66
CA GLY A 179 -5.30 17.35 -12.92
C GLY A 179 -4.02 17.31 -13.73
N LEU A 180 -3.04 18.15 -13.37
CA LEU A 180 -1.66 18.01 -13.81
C LEU A 180 -0.97 17.05 -12.84
N ILE A 181 -0.62 15.86 -13.31
CA ILE A 181 0.24 14.94 -12.55
C ILE A 181 1.60 15.63 -12.39
N ARG A 182 1.92 16.08 -11.17
CA ARG A 182 3.20 16.73 -10.85
C ARG A 182 4.11 15.72 -10.18
N ILE A 183 4.89 14.98 -10.97
CA ILE A 183 6.00 14.17 -10.45
C ILE A 183 7.10 15.13 -10.03
N ARG A 184 7.45 15.13 -8.74
CA ARG A 184 8.34 16.12 -8.12
C ARG A 184 9.79 15.66 -7.99
N ASP A 185 10.17 14.56 -8.65
CA ASP A 185 11.52 14.01 -8.55
C ASP A 185 12.01 13.47 -9.89
N ARG A 186 13.07 14.09 -10.44
CA ARG A 186 13.70 13.68 -11.71
C ARG A 186 14.52 12.40 -11.56
N THR A 187 14.87 12.01 -10.34
CA THR A 187 15.70 10.84 -10.06
C THR A 187 14.90 9.54 -10.17
N VAL A 188 13.64 9.58 -9.75
CA VAL A 188 12.69 8.45 -9.84
C VAL A 188 12.27 8.17 -11.29
N LEU A 189 12.25 9.22 -12.13
CA LEU A 189 11.91 9.10 -13.55
C LEU A 189 12.92 8.25 -14.33
N ASN A 190 14.22 8.38 -14.01
CA ASN A 190 15.26 7.58 -14.67
C ASN A 190 15.28 6.13 -14.17
N LEU A 191 14.95 5.87 -12.90
CA LEU A 191 14.93 4.51 -12.37
C LEU A 191 13.71 3.70 -12.85
N LEU A 192 12.54 4.34 -12.99
CA LEU A 192 11.34 3.71 -13.57
C LEU A 192 11.47 3.48 -15.09
N ALA A 193 12.13 4.39 -15.82
CA ALA A 193 12.38 4.20 -17.24
C ALA A 193 13.38 3.05 -17.50
N LEU A 194 14.40 2.90 -16.64
CA LEU A 194 15.43 1.87 -16.81
C LEU A 194 14.90 0.46 -16.46
N THR A 195 14.00 0.33 -15.49
CA THR A 195 13.36 -0.98 -15.16
C THR A 195 12.34 -1.40 -16.21
N PHE A 196 11.58 -0.46 -16.78
CA PHE A 196 10.69 -0.75 -17.91
C PHE A 196 11.46 -1.17 -19.16
N LEU A 197 12.60 -0.55 -19.46
CA LEU A 197 13.44 -0.93 -20.60
C LEU A 197 14.11 -2.30 -20.38
N PHE A 198 14.51 -2.64 -19.16
CA PHE A 198 15.11 -3.93 -18.84
C PHE A 198 14.10 -5.10 -18.96
N MET A 199 12.85 -4.90 -18.55
CA MET A 199 11.80 -5.90 -18.75
C MET A 199 11.50 -6.16 -20.24
N ILE A 200 11.53 -5.11 -21.08
CA ILE A 200 11.32 -5.26 -22.54
C ILE A 200 12.51 -5.97 -23.20
N LEU A 201 13.74 -5.69 -22.78
CA LEU A 201 14.93 -6.31 -23.39
C LEU A 201 15.03 -7.81 -23.07
N VAL A 202 14.73 -8.22 -21.83
CA VAL A 202 14.75 -9.64 -21.40
C VAL A 202 13.69 -10.47 -22.13
N LEU A 203 12.51 -9.88 -22.43
CA LEU A 203 11.48 -10.53 -23.24
C LEU A 203 11.89 -10.70 -24.72
N SER A 204 12.75 -9.83 -25.26
CA SER A 204 13.20 -9.93 -26.66
C SER A 204 14.35 -10.93 -26.89
N MET A 205 15.17 -11.21 -25.86
CA MET A 205 16.32 -12.11 -26.00
C MET A 205 16.01 -13.59 -25.70
N GLY A 206 14.81 -13.91 -25.21
CA GLY A 206 14.38 -15.29 -24.94
C GLY A 206 13.87 -16.08 -26.16
N PHE A 207 13.76 -15.47 -27.34
CA PHE A 207 13.10 -16.07 -28.51
C PHE A 207 14.03 -16.57 -29.64
N LEU A 208 15.37 -16.53 -29.49
CA LEU A 208 16.29 -17.17 -30.43
C LEU A 208 17.15 -18.20 -29.69
N ASN A 209 16.64 -19.42 -29.53
CA ASN A 209 17.45 -20.63 -29.58
C ASN A 209 16.54 -21.86 -29.45
N THR A 210 15.98 -22.31 -30.58
CA THR A 210 15.58 -23.70 -30.74
C THR A 210 16.59 -24.36 -31.69
N PRO A 211 17.29 -25.43 -31.27
CA PRO A 211 18.16 -26.16 -32.17
C PRO A 211 17.30 -26.99 -33.13
N LEU A 212 17.61 -26.87 -34.42
CA LEU A 212 17.05 -27.64 -35.52
C LEU A 212 17.37 -29.13 -35.31
N ALA A 213 16.33 -29.94 -35.06
CA ALA A 213 16.47 -31.39 -34.99
C ALA A 213 16.13 -32.01 -36.35
N SER A 214 17.10 -32.72 -36.92
CA SER A 214 16.99 -33.72 -37.99
C SER A 214 17.70 -34.99 -37.48
N PRO A 215 17.25 -36.21 -37.83
CA PRO A 215 17.21 -36.71 -39.21
C PRO A 215 15.83 -37.18 -39.69
#